data_AF-R7BKQ7-F1
#
_entry.id   AF-R7BKQ7-F1
#
_cell.length_a   1.000
_cell.length_b   1.000
_cell.length_c   1.000
_cell.angle_alpha   90.00
_cell.angle_beta   90.00
_cell.angle_gamma   90.00
#
_symmetry.space_group_name_H-M   'P 1'
#
loop_
_entity.id
_entity.type
_entity.pdbx_description
1 polymer ?
#
loop_
_entity_poly.entity_id
_entity_poly.type
_entity_poly.pdbx_seq_one_letter_code
_entity_poly.pdbx_strand_id
1 'polypeptide(L)' 'MEYIGLRWFKCDFHLHTMCSHCYKNQNDTPEMWVDSIKKSGLQCIAITDHNDYRGIDKVKKYVRKMK' A
#
# COMPACT_ATOMS: atom_id res chain seq x y z
N MET A 1 -7.01 -1.23 23.35
CA MET A 1 -7.29 0.17 23.75
C MET A 1 -8.47 0.66 22.94
N GLU A 2 -9.62 0.86 23.58
CA GLU A 2 -10.64 1.74 23.01
C GLU A 2 -10.14 3.17 23.17
N TYR A 3 -9.96 3.89 22.06
CA TYR A 3 -9.62 5.29 22.14
C TYR A 3 -10.89 6.12 22.00
N ILE A 4 -11.05 7.10 22.87
CA ILE A 4 -12.14 8.08 22.88
C ILE A 4 -11.62 9.35 22.19
N GLY A 5 -12.36 9.87 21.20
CA GLY A 5 -12.01 11.10 20.46
C GLY A 5 -11.23 10.89 19.15
N LEU A 6 -10.76 12.01 18.57
CA LEU A 6 -9.97 12.01 17.32
C LEU A 6 -8.59 11.37 17.55
N ARG A 7 -8.13 10.59 16.57
CA ARG A 7 -6.85 9.89 16.62
C ARG A 7 -5.95 10.36 15.48
N TRP A 8 -4.66 10.49 15.77
CA TRP A 8 -3.65 10.66 14.75
C TRP A 8 -3.37 9.33 14.06
N PHE A 9 -3.32 9.35 12.73
CA PHE A 9 -2.93 8.20 11.93
C PHE A 9 -1.69 8.56 11.11
N LYS A 10 -0.71 7.67 11.08
CA LYS A 10 0.43 7.79 10.15
C LYS A 10 -0.02 7.34 8.77
N CYS A 11 -0.02 8.25 7.81
CA CYS A 11 -0.55 8.01 6.48
C CYS A 11 0.47 8.39 5.39
N ASP A 12 0.42 7.71 4.26
CA ASP A 12 1.15 8.08 3.05
C ASP A 12 0.23 7.93 1.84
N PHE A 13 -0.04 9.04 1.16
CA PHE A 13 -1.00 9.09 0.07
C PHE A 13 -0.34 9.24 -1.30
N HIS A 14 0.97 9.00 -1.41
CA HIS A 14 1.69 9.04 -2.67
C HIS A 14 2.64 7.85 -2.77
N LEU A 15 2.08 6.65 -2.97
CA LEU A 15 2.85 5.43 -3.10
C LEU A 15 2.65 4.80 -4.47
N HIS A 16 3.75 4.42 -5.09
CA HIS A 16 3.76 3.68 -6.34
C HIS A 16 3.97 2.19 -6.08
N THR A 17 3.42 1.38 -6.96
CA THR A 17 3.67 -0.06 -7.06
C THR A 17 4.54 -0.35 -8.29
N MET A 18 4.79 -1.63 -8.53
CA MET A 18 5.45 -2.18 -9.71
C MET A 18 4.67 -1.92 -11.02
N CYS A 19 3.55 -1.20 -11.00
CA CYS A 19 2.89 -0.72 -12.22
C CYS A 19 3.43 0.65 -12.68
N SER A 20 4.18 1.36 -11.82
CA SER A 20 4.86 2.61 -12.19
C SER A 20 6.30 2.36 -12.59
N HIS A 21 6.73 2.98 -13.70
CA HIS A 21 8.11 2.86 -14.20
C HIS A 21 9.18 3.33 -13.19
N CYS A 22 8.88 4.32 -12.35
CA CYS A 22 9.82 4.82 -11.35
C CYS A 22 9.93 3.93 -10.11
N TYR A 23 9.13 2.87 -9.99
CA TYR A 23 9.25 1.93 -8.88
C TYR A 23 10.57 1.17 -9.01
N LYS A 24 11.41 1.22 -7.97
CA LYS A 24 12.81 0.77 -8.05
C LYS A 24 12.95 -0.72 -8.38
N ASN A 25 12.10 -1.56 -7.79
CA ASN A 25 12.22 -3.02 -7.87
C ASN A 25 11.00 -3.61 -8.57
N GLN A 26 11.00 -3.66 -9.90
CA GLN A 26 9.84 -4.15 -10.68
C GLN A 26 9.49 -5.63 -10.43
N ASN A 27 10.39 -6.39 -9.80
CA ASN A 27 10.19 -7.79 -9.43
C ASN A 27 9.48 -7.98 -8.07
N ASP A 28 9.24 -6.92 -7.31
CA ASP A 28 8.53 -7.05 -6.04
C ASP A 28 7.11 -7.61 -6.26
N THR A 29 6.69 -8.50 -5.37
CA THR A 29 5.33 -9.02 -5.39
C THR A 29 4.40 -8.09 -4.60
N PRO A 30 3.06 -8.16 -4.80
CA PRO A 30 2.11 -7.45 -3.95
C PRO A 30 2.27 -7.76 -2.46
N GLU A 31 2.70 -8.98 -2.12
CA GLU A 31 3.04 -9.40 -0.76
C GLU A 31 4.23 -8.62 -0.19
N MET A 32 5.36 -8.62 -0.91
CA MET A 32 6.55 -7.89 -0.49
C MET A 32 6.25 -6.39 -0.32
N TRP A 33 5.47 -5.83 -1.25
CA TRP A 33 5.02 -4.43 -1.17
C TRP A 33 4.17 -4.19 0.08
N VAL A 34 3.12 -4.98 0.32
CA VAL A 34 2.23 -4.83 1.49
C VAL A 34 3.00 -5.00 2.81
N ASP A 35 3.93 -5.95 2.86
CA ASP A 35 4.76 -6.16 4.05
C ASP A 35 5.70 -5.00 4.32
N SER A 36 6.26 -4.38 3.27
CA SER A 36 7.06 -3.15 3.43
C SER A 36 6.23 -2.00 4.02
N ILE A 37 4.98 -1.84 3.56
CA ILE A 37 4.05 -0.83 4.08
C ILE A 37 3.73 -1.09 5.55
N LYS A 38 3.42 -2.34 5.92
CA LYS A 38 3.18 -2.71 7.33
C LYS A 38 4.40 -2.41 8.21
N LYS A 39 5.61 -2.77 7.76
CA LYS A 39 6.86 -2.52 8.49
C LYS A 39 7.14 -1.03 8.70
N SER A 40 6.66 -0.16 7.79
CA SER A 40 6.80 1.29 7.94
C SER A 40 5.89 1.93 9.00
N GLY A 41 4.95 1.15 9.56
CA GLY A 41 3.98 1.61 10.56
C GLY A 41 2.89 2.52 9.99
N LEU A 42 2.70 2.54 8.67
CA LEU A 42 1.60 3.26 8.02
C LEU A 42 0.26 2.59 8.34
N GLN A 43 -0.74 3.41 8.67
CA GLN A 43 -2.07 2.97 9.06
C GLN A 43 -3.11 3.23 7.97
N CYS A 44 -2.80 4.13 7.03
CA CYS A 44 -3.61 4.38 5.84
C CYS A 44 -2.68 4.73 4.68
N ILE A 45 -3.02 4.23 3.48
CA ILE A 45 -2.26 4.48 2.27
C ILE A 45 -3.14 4.79 1.08
N ALA A 46 -2.57 5.45 0.06
CA ALA A 46 -3.13 5.50 -1.28
C ALA A 46 -2.10 4.98 -2.30
N ILE A 47 -2.57 4.16 -3.24
CA ILE A 47 -1.78 3.74 -4.40
C ILE A 47 -2.05 4.73 -5.53
N THR A 48 -1.00 5.39 -6.01
CA THR A 48 -1.07 6.49 -6.98
C THR A 48 -0.15 6.24 -8.18
N ASP A 49 -0.24 5.05 -8.77
CA ASP A 49 0.59 4.68 -9.91
C ASP A 49 0.43 5.63 -11.11
N HIS A 50 1.51 5.82 -11.88
CA HIS A 50 1.54 6.69 -13.05
C HIS A 50 0.59 6.19 -14.15
N ASN A 51 -0.56 6.86 -14.31
CA ASN A 51 -1.56 6.57 -15.34
C ASN A 51 -2.00 5.09 -15.40
N ASP A 52 -1.94 4.39 -14.27
CA ASP A 52 -2.24 2.97 -14.20
C ASP A 52 -2.99 2.65 -12.91
N TYR A 53 -4.07 1.89 -13.02
CA TYR A 53 -4.89 1.48 -11.87
C TYR A 53 -4.62 0.03 -11.44
N ARG A 54 -3.90 -0.77 -12.25
CA ARG A 54 -3.77 -2.23 -12.05
C ARG A 54 -3.06 -2.59 -10.74
N GLY A 55 -2.19 -1.72 -10.23
CA GLY A 55 -1.56 -1.88 -8.91
C GLY A 55 -2.57 -1.97 -7.78
N ILE A 56 -3.62 -1.14 -7.84
CA ILE A 56 -4.73 -1.11 -6.89
C ILE A 56 -5.42 -2.49 -6.83
N ASP A 57 -5.78 -3.04 -8.00
CA ASP A 57 -6.49 -4.32 -8.09
C ASP A 57 -5.63 -5.50 -7.63
N LYS A 58 -4.35 -5.53 -8.02
CA LYS A 58 -3.40 -6.57 -7.62
C LYS A 58 -3.22 -6.60 -6.10
N VAL A 59 -2.98 -5.44 -5.48
CA VAL A 59 -2.80 -5.33 -4.03
C VAL A 59 -4.09 -5.67 -3.28
N LYS A 60 -5.25 -5.15 -3.71
CA LYS A 60 -6.55 -5.49 -3.10
C LYS A 60 -6.85 -6.99 -3.18
N LYS A 61 -6.53 -7.64 -4.31
CA LYS A 61 -6.71 -9.08 -4.49
C LYS A 61 -5.84 -9.89 -3.52
N TYR A 62 -4.58 -9.50 -3.34
CA TYR A 62 -3.69 -10.15 -2.36
C TYR A 62 -4.21 -9.97 -0.92
N VAL A 63 -4.49 -8.74 -0.49
CA VAL A 63 -4.94 -8.45 0.88
C VAL A 63 -6.26 -9.16 1.22
N ARG A 64 -7.17 -9.31 0.25
CA ARG A 64 -8.42 -10.07 0.43
C ARG A 64 -8.21 -11.56 0.68
N LYS A 65 -7.11 -12.15 0.17
CA LYS A 65 -6.77 -13.56 0.40
C LYS A 65 -6.06 -13.81 1.73
N MET A 66 -5.52 -12.78 2.39
CA MET A 66 -4.87 -12.90 3.69
C MET A 66 -5.88 -12.99 4.86
N LYS A 67 -7.16 -12.68 4.60
CA LYS A 67 -8.26 -12.86 5.55
C LYS A 67 -8.77 -14.29 5.47
#